data_AF-A0AA39MSU2-F1
#
_entry.id   AF-A0AA39MSU2-F1
#
_cell.length_a   1.000
_cell.length_b   1.000
_cell.length_c   1.000
_cell.angle_alpha   90.00
_cell.angle_beta   90.00
_cell.angle_gamma   90.00
#
_symmetry.space_group_name_H-M   'P 1'
#
loop_
_entity.id
_entity.type
_entity.pdbx_description
1 polymer ?
#
loop_
_entity_poly.entity_id
_entity_poly.type
_entity_poly.pdbx_seq_one_letter_code
_entity_poly.pdbx_strand_id
1 'polypeptide(L)'
;MSVTPDPPSHLTFNPYLIPCPDFASVNYFFICDAVQAANNISSEEAVAQLVQNWKTRNAKERDQWDTQVWADKQAVDQAKKMAEEAVQKVQKEAEKERETERKEKEKKCPKLMNFDPSLSIDKEADPILHPYALKQLSDFKYCPLWYFTKMSAMEASSIVNSLAPDTLNLQQDSGSGSLSFQAPSTVKPSKNALPDKELSWSQFSYAFAWFLRVVNTANWPKSTIQMFASMFLNLTLHSF
;
A
#
# COMPACT_ATOMS: atom_id res chain seq x y z
N MET A 1 1.99 43.14 -38.95
CA MET A 1 0.98 43.92 -38.21
C MET A 1 -0.18 43.00 -37.95
N SER A 2 -0.12 42.25 -36.84
CA SER A 2 -1.14 41.25 -36.51
C SER A 2 -2.23 41.96 -35.72
N VAL A 3 -3.36 42.21 -36.36
CA VAL A 3 -4.57 42.72 -35.72
C VAL A 3 -5.04 41.66 -34.75
N THR A 4 -4.75 41.84 -33.46
CA THR A 4 -5.43 41.12 -32.38
C THR A 4 -6.92 41.41 -32.53
N PRO A 5 -7.78 40.41 -32.76
CA PRO A 5 -9.22 40.63 -32.72
C PRO A 5 -9.55 41.09 -31.30
N ASP A 6 -10.19 42.24 -31.19
CA ASP A 6 -10.79 42.70 -29.94
C ASP A 6 -11.58 41.52 -29.35
N PRO A 7 -11.39 41.16 -28.07
CA PRO A 7 -12.11 40.04 -27.48
C PRO A 7 -13.61 40.32 -27.63
N PRO A 8 -14.42 39.36 -28.14
CA PRO A 8 -15.86 39.55 -28.21
C PRO A 8 -16.34 39.94 -26.82
N SER A 9 -17.09 41.04 -26.74
CA SER A 9 -17.59 41.59 -25.49
C SER A 9 -18.29 40.50 -24.68
N HIS A 10 -17.62 40.03 -23.62
CA HIS A 10 -18.10 38.94 -22.77
C HIS A 10 -19.37 39.44 -22.07
N LEU A 11 -20.47 38.72 -22.28
CA LEU A 11 -21.73 39.06 -21.62
C LEU A 11 -21.57 38.75 -20.12
N THR A 12 -21.90 39.73 -19.28
CA THR A 12 -21.80 39.62 -17.81
C THR A 12 -23.05 39.03 -17.16
N PHE A 13 -24.18 39.03 -17.87
CA PHE A 13 -25.46 38.53 -17.38
C PHE A 13 -26.03 37.48 -18.33
N ASN A 14 -26.65 36.44 -17.76
CA ASN A 14 -27.26 35.37 -18.53
C ASN A 14 -28.58 35.86 -19.20
N PRO A 15 -28.64 35.95 -20.54
CA PRO A 15 -29.81 36.44 -21.28
C PRO A 15 -31.01 35.47 -21.24
N TYR A 16 -30.84 34.24 -20.75
CA TYR A 16 -31.97 33.35 -20.46
C TYR A 16 -32.79 33.79 -19.26
N LEU A 17 -32.21 34.59 -18.35
CA LEU A 17 -32.86 35.02 -17.11
C LEU A 17 -33.61 36.36 -17.23
N ILE A 18 -33.48 37.05 -18.36
CA ILE A 18 -34.09 38.37 -18.58
C ILE A 18 -35.45 38.18 -19.26
N PRO A 19 -36.59 38.45 -18.58
CA PRO A 19 -37.91 38.39 -19.20
C PRO A 19 -38.13 39.57 -20.15
N CYS A 20 -39.03 39.39 -21.12
CA CYS A 20 -39.44 40.49 -22.00
C CYS A 20 -40.13 41.58 -21.15
N PRO A 21 -39.72 42.86 -21.27
CA PRO A 21 -40.43 43.96 -20.64
C PRO A 21 -41.88 44.04 -21.13
N ASP A 22 -42.79 44.43 -20.24
CA ASP A 22 -44.18 44.69 -20.60
C ASP A 22 -44.30 46.08 -21.24
N PHE A 23 -44.14 46.15 -22.56
CA PHE A 23 -44.21 47.39 -23.32
C PHE A 23 -45.62 48.00 -23.40
N ALA A 24 -46.67 47.28 -22.97
CA ALA A 24 -48.02 47.83 -22.83
C ALA A 24 -48.21 48.59 -21.50
N SER A 25 -47.26 48.47 -20.56
CA SER A 25 -47.29 49.17 -19.28
C SER A 25 -47.06 50.68 -19.46
N VAL A 26 -47.67 51.48 -18.58
CA VAL A 26 -47.54 52.94 -18.52
C VAL A 26 -46.07 53.38 -18.46
N ASN A 27 -45.19 52.57 -17.84
CA ASN A 27 -43.76 52.84 -17.72
C ASN A 27 -43.03 52.93 -19.07
N TYR A 28 -43.56 52.30 -20.12
CA TYR A 28 -42.97 52.26 -21.45
C TYR A 28 -43.73 53.11 -22.48
N PHE A 29 -44.78 53.82 -22.05
CA PHE A 29 -45.64 54.63 -22.92
C PHE A 29 -44.85 55.63 -23.77
N PHE A 30 -43.83 56.28 -23.19
CA PHE A 30 -43.00 57.26 -23.90
C PHE A 30 -42.22 56.64 -25.07
N ILE A 31 -41.79 55.38 -24.96
CA ILE A 31 -41.07 54.67 -26.02
C ILE A 31 -42.07 54.24 -27.10
N CYS A 32 -43.24 53.75 -26.69
CA CYS A 32 -44.31 53.38 -27.60
C CYS A 32 -44.80 54.59 -28.42
N ASP A 33 -44.97 55.76 -27.79
CA ASP A 33 -45.38 57.01 -28.44
C ASP A 33 -44.34 57.49 -29.47
N ALA A 34 -43.05 57.47 -29.09
CA ALA A 34 -41.97 57.81 -30.00
C ALA A 34 -41.91 56.89 -31.24
N VAL A 35 -42.14 55.58 -31.05
CA VAL A 35 -42.16 54.60 -32.15
C VAL A 35 -43.39 54.78 -33.03
N GLN A 36 -44.56 55.07 -32.45
CA GLN A 36 -45.77 55.40 -33.20
C GLN A 36 -45.55 56.63 -34.10
N ALA A 37 -45.02 57.72 -33.53
CA ALA A 37 -44.78 58.96 -34.26
C ALA A 37 -43.71 58.79 -35.36
N ALA A 38 -42.66 58.00 -35.12
CA ALA A 38 -41.58 57.79 -36.09
C ALA A 38 -42.00 56.90 -37.27
N ASN A 39 -42.82 55.87 -37.03
CA ASN A 39 -43.19 54.88 -38.03
C ASN A 39 -44.62 55.06 -38.58
N ASN A 40 -45.39 56.00 -38.05
CA ASN A 40 -46.80 56.26 -38.42
C ASN A 40 -47.70 55.01 -38.26
N ILE A 41 -47.49 54.27 -37.17
CA ILE A 41 -48.16 53.01 -36.86
C ILE A 41 -49.06 53.13 -35.61
N SER A 42 -49.97 52.18 -35.42
CA SER A 42 -50.83 52.14 -34.23
C SER A 42 -50.06 51.78 -32.94
N SER A 43 -50.65 52.08 -31.78
CA SER A 43 -50.06 51.73 -30.48
C SER A 43 -49.83 50.22 -30.30
N GLU A 44 -50.73 49.38 -30.81
CA GLU A 44 -50.57 47.92 -30.75
C GLU A 44 -49.41 47.45 -31.64
N GLU A 45 -49.26 48.02 -32.83
CA GLU A 45 -48.15 47.71 -33.74
C GLU A 45 -46.80 48.19 -33.18
N ALA A 46 -46.77 49.35 -32.51
CA ALA A 46 -45.56 49.84 -31.85
C ALA A 46 -45.11 48.92 -30.71
N VAL A 47 -46.04 48.46 -29.86
CA VAL A 47 -45.76 47.46 -28.81
C VAL A 47 -45.25 46.16 -29.43
N ALA A 48 -45.91 45.67 -30.49
CA ALA A 48 -45.49 44.45 -31.18
C ALA A 48 -44.07 44.59 -31.78
N GLN A 49 -43.75 45.75 -32.36
CA GLN A 49 -42.43 46.04 -32.92
C GLN A 49 -41.35 46.08 -31.84
N LEU A 50 -41.62 46.70 -30.68
CA LEU A 50 -40.70 46.72 -29.53
C LEU A 50 -40.46 45.32 -28.97
N VAL A 51 -41.50 44.51 -28.83
CA VAL A 51 -41.39 43.10 -28.42
C VAL A 51 -40.54 42.32 -29.42
N GLN A 52 -40.76 42.51 -30.72
CA GLN A 52 -40.01 41.81 -31.77
C GLN A 52 -38.54 42.22 -31.81
N ASN A 53 -38.26 43.51 -31.65
CA ASN A 53 -36.90 44.05 -31.54
C ASN A 53 -36.19 43.49 -30.31
N TRP A 54 -36.86 43.44 -29.17
CA TRP A 54 -36.33 42.86 -27.94
C TRP A 54 -36.03 41.37 -28.13
N LYS A 55 -36.96 40.58 -28.70
CA LYS A 55 -36.77 39.15 -28.97
C LYS A 55 -35.57 38.90 -29.89
N THR A 56 -35.41 39.71 -30.93
CA THR A 56 -34.31 39.59 -31.89
C THR A 56 -32.97 39.89 -31.23
N ARG A 57 -32.90 40.95 -30.41
CA ARG A 57 -31.70 41.29 -29.64
C ARG A 57 -31.36 40.21 -28.62
N ASN A 58 -32.33 39.77 -27.83
CA ASN A 58 -32.14 38.74 -26.81
C ASN A 58 -31.72 37.39 -27.42
N ALA A 59 -32.23 37.04 -28.61
CA ALA A 59 -31.81 35.84 -29.34
C ALA A 59 -30.31 35.91 -29.73
N LYS A 60 -29.83 37.08 -30.20
CA LYS A 60 -28.40 37.27 -30.49
C LYS A 60 -27.55 37.19 -29.23
N GLU A 61 -28.01 37.81 -28.14
CA GLU A 61 -27.30 37.75 -26.85
C GLU A 61 -27.23 36.31 -26.31
N ARG A 62 -28.28 35.50 -26.48
CA ARG A 62 -28.27 34.07 -26.13
C ARG A 62 -27.27 33.25 -26.94
N ASP A 63 -27.22 33.45 -28.25
CA ASP A 63 -26.26 32.77 -29.14
C ASP A 63 -24.81 33.12 -28.79
N GLN A 64 -24.55 34.40 -28.47
CA GLN A 64 -23.26 34.86 -27.97
C GLN A 64 -22.93 34.22 -26.62
N TRP A 65 -23.89 34.16 -25.69
CA TRP A 65 -23.71 33.55 -24.38
C TRP A 65 -23.41 32.05 -24.49
N ASP A 66 -24.11 31.31 -25.34
CA ASP A 66 -23.89 29.89 -25.54
C ASP A 66 -22.50 29.62 -26.14
N THR A 67 -22.09 30.43 -27.12
CA THR A 67 -20.75 30.38 -27.71
C THR A 67 -19.68 30.64 -26.65
N GLN A 68 -19.88 31.64 -25.79
CA GLN A 68 -18.99 32.00 -24.70
C GLN A 68 -18.85 30.88 -23.66
N VAL A 69 -19.98 30.35 -23.16
CA VAL A 69 -19.99 29.25 -22.18
C VAL A 69 -19.32 28.01 -22.75
N TRP A 70 -19.56 27.71 -24.03
CA TRP A 70 -18.92 26.58 -24.70
C TRP A 70 -17.40 26.77 -24.82
N ALA A 71 -16.95 27.96 -25.24
CA ALA A 71 -15.52 28.28 -25.35
C ALA A 71 -14.82 28.24 -23.98
N ASP A 72 -15.43 28.82 -22.94
CA ASP A 72 -14.91 28.82 -21.58
C ASP A 72 -14.79 27.38 -21.04
N LYS A 73 -15.80 26.54 -21.29
CA LYS A 73 -15.76 25.13 -20.92
C LYS A 73 -14.63 24.38 -21.63
N GLN A 74 -14.45 24.60 -22.94
CA GLN A 74 -13.35 23.98 -23.67
C GLN A 74 -11.98 24.44 -23.16
N ALA A 75 -11.81 25.72 -22.85
CA ALA A 75 -10.56 26.25 -22.32
C ALA A 75 -10.21 25.62 -20.96
N VAL A 76 -11.19 25.46 -20.07
CA VAL A 76 -11.01 24.77 -18.78
C VAL A 76 -10.63 23.30 -18.98
N ASP A 77 -11.34 22.58 -19.86
CA ASP A 77 -11.05 21.17 -20.13
C ASP A 77 -9.66 20.98 -20.76
N GLN A 78 -9.24 21.86 -21.67
CA GLN A 78 -7.91 21.84 -22.24
C GLN A 78 -6.83 22.17 -21.20
N ALA A 79 -7.04 23.20 -20.37
CA ALA A 79 -6.11 23.54 -19.29
C ALA A 79 -5.94 22.39 -18.29
N LYS A 80 -7.04 21.71 -17.95
CA LYS A 80 -7.01 20.52 -17.08
C LYS A 80 -6.20 19.39 -17.71
N LYS A 81 -6.42 19.08 -19.00
CA LYS A 81 -5.65 18.05 -19.73
C LYS A 81 -4.16 18.40 -19.79
N MET A 82 -3.82 19.65 -20.11
CA MET A 82 -2.42 20.08 -20.15
C MET A 82 -1.75 20.00 -18.77
N ALA A 83 -2.46 20.36 -17.70
CA ALA A 83 -1.96 20.22 -16.34
C ALA A 83 -1.73 18.75 -15.96
N GLU A 84 -2.66 17.86 -16.31
CA GLU A 84 -2.53 16.42 -16.05
C GLU A 84 -1.38 15.80 -16.84
N GLU A 85 -1.22 16.15 -18.12
CA GLU A 85 -0.09 15.72 -18.94
C GLU A 85 1.25 16.24 -18.41
N ALA A 86 1.30 17.50 -17.93
CA ALA A 86 2.50 18.05 -17.32
C ALA A 86 2.88 17.30 -16.04
N VAL A 87 1.91 17.01 -15.17
CA VAL A 87 2.13 16.20 -13.96
C VAL A 87 2.62 14.80 -14.33
N GLN A 88 2.02 14.14 -15.33
CA GLN A 88 2.47 12.83 -15.78
C GLN A 88 3.89 12.85 -16.36
N LYS A 89 4.26 13.89 -17.11
CA LYS A 89 5.63 14.04 -17.63
C LYS A 89 6.64 14.19 -16.50
N VAL A 90 6.36 15.04 -15.51
CA VAL A 90 7.22 15.24 -14.34
C VAL A 90 7.37 13.93 -13.55
N GLN A 91 6.28 13.19 -13.34
CA GLN A 91 6.33 11.88 -12.65
C GLN A 91 7.19 10.87 -13.41
N LYS A 92 7.03 10.76 -14.74
CA LYS A 92 7.83 9.84 -15.57
C LYS A 92 9.30 10.22 -15.58
N GLU A 93 9.62 11.52 -15.59
CA GLU A 93 11.01 11.99 -15.53
C GLU A 93 11.64 11.69 -14.17
N ALA A 94 10.94 11.95 -13.07
CA ALA A 94 11.39 11.61 -11.73
C ALA A 94 11.58 10.10 -11.53
N GLU A 95 10.71 9.26 -12.10
CA GLU A 95 10.87 7.81 -12.08
C GLU A 95 12.10 7.35 -12.86
N LYS A 96 12.33 7.91 -14.06
CA LYS A 96 13.53 7.65 -14.84
C LYS A 96 14.79 8.06 -14.09
N GLU A 97 14.79 9.23 -13.45
CA GLU A 97 15.91 9.71 -12.65
C GLU A 97 16.21 8.76 -11.47
N ARG A 98 15.18 8.37 -10.72
CA ARG A 98 15.30 7.38 -9.62
C ARG A 98 15.85 6.05 -10.11
N GLU A 99 15.41 5.56 -11.26
CA GLU A 99 15.91 4.31 -11.83
C GLU A 99 17.36 4.44 -12.31
N THR A 100 17.74 5.60 -12.88
CA THR A 100 19.15 5.86 -13.23
C THR A 100 20.03 5.95 -11.98
N GLU A 101 19.56 6.59 -10.91
CA GLU A 101 20.27 6.68 -9.64
C GLU A 101 20.42 5.30 -9.00
N ARG A 102 19.39 4.45 -9.04
CA ARG A 102 19.44 3.06 -8.56
C ARG A 102 20.48 2.25 -9.31
N LYS A 103 20.49 2.32 -10.65
CA LYS A 103 21.50 1.63 -11.49
C LYS A 103 22.91 2.13 -11.23
N GLU A 104 23.09 3.43 -10.97
CA GLU A 104 24.40 3.99 -10.63
C GLU A 104 24.86 3.52 -9.25
N LYS A 105 23.96 3.49 -8.25
CA LYS A 105 24.23 2.92 -6.93
C LYS A 105 24.58 1.44 -7.01
N GLU A 106 23.85 0.64 -7.80
CA GLU A 106 24.15 -0.78 -8.03
C GLU A 106 25.52 -1.00 -8.69
N LYS A 107 25.93 -0.12 -9.63
CA LYS A 107 27.28 -0.15 -10.22
C LYS A 107 28.39 0.22 -9.22
N LYS A 108 28.08 1.12 -8.28
CA LYS A 108 29.00 1.58 -7.22
C LYS A 108 29.06 0.63 -6.01
N CYS A 109 28.03 -0.21 -5.81
CA CYS A 109 28.11 -1.30 -4.86
C CYS A 109 29.29 -2.19 -5.24
N PRO A 110 30.22 -2.47 -4.30
CA PRO A 110 31.26 -3.45 -4.54
C PRO A 110 30.60 -4.73 -5.03
N LYS A 111 31.06 -5.25 -6.17
CA LYS A 111 30.67 -6.60 -6.59
C LYS A 111 31.02 -7.50 -5.42
N LEU A 112 30.02 -8.02 -4.72
CA LEU A 112 30.23 -9.10 -3.76
C LEU A 112 31.04 -10.15 -4.51
N MET A 113 32.18 -10.54 -3.94
CA MET A 113 32.97 -11.65 -4.49
C MET A 113 32.00 -12.79 -4.81
N ASN A 114 32.12 -13.37 -6.00
CA ASN A 114 31.31 -14.53 -6.37
C ASN A 114 31.56 -15.61 -5.33
N PHE A 115 30.62 -15.77 -4.39
CA PHE A 115 30.62 -16.89 -3.47
C PHE A 115 30.33 -18.11 -4.33
N ASP A 116 31.31 -18.99 -4.48
CA ASP A 116 31.12 -20.27 -5.16
C ASP A 116 30.19 -21.13 -4.28
N PRO A 117 28.92 -21.33 -4.67
CA PRO A 117 27.98 -22.12 -3.87
C PRO A 117 28.37 -23.61 -3.86
N SER A 118 29.27 -24.01 -4.77
CA SER A 118 29.79 -25.37 -4.89
C SER A 118 31.05 -25.61 -4.06
N LEU A 119 31.62 -24.58 -3.42
CA LEU A 119 32.61 -24.73 -2.36
C LEU A 119 31.89 -25.23 -1.09
N SER A 120 31.46 -26.49 -1.13
CA SER A 120 30.89 -27.18 0.02
C SER A 120 32.00 -27.38 1.05
N ILE A 121 32.02 -26.52 2.07
CA ILE A 121 32.60 -26.88 3.36
C ILE A 121 31.92 -28.19 3.75
N ASP A 122 32.68 -29.22 4.13
CA ASP A 122 32.14 -30.49 4.61
C ASP A 122 31.09 -30.16 5.67
N LYS A 123 29.81 -30.30 5.29
CA LYS A 123 28.70 -29.98 6.18
C LYS A 123 28.70 -31.07 7.23
N GLU A 124 29.24 -30.76 8.41
CA GLU A 124 28.92 -31.55 9.60
C GLU A 124 27.40 -31.65 9.68
N ALA A 125 26.88 -32.87 9.76
CA ALA A 125 25.46 -33.12 9.67
C ALA A 125 24.72 -32.24 10.70
N ASP A 126 23.61 -31.65 10.25
CA ASP A 126 22.76 -30.81 11.09
C ASP A 126 22.39 -31.59 12.39
N PRO A 127 22.63 -31.02 13.58
CA PRO A 127 22.32 -31.70 14.83
C PRO A 127 20.86 -32.15 14.90
N ILE A 128 20.62 -33.38 15.37
CA ILE A 128 19.27 -33.93 15.53
C ILE A 128 18.48 -33.05 16.49
N LEU A 129 17.34 -32.53 16.04
CA LEU A 129 16.46 -31.73 16.89
C LEU A 129 15.63 -32.61 17.80
N HIS A 130 15.50 -32.20 19.06
CA HIS A 130 14.68 -32.90 20.03
C HIS A 130 13.20 -32.95 19.58
N PRO A 131 12.50 -34.11 19.67
CA PRO A 131 11.10 -34.24 19.22
C PRO A 131 10.16 -33.21 19.84
N TYR A 132 10.42 -32.81 21.09
CA TYR A 132 9.65 -31.77 21.79
C TYR A 132 9.73 -30.44 21.07
N ALA A 133 10.93 -30.01 20.68
CA ALA A 133 11.11 -28.77 19.95
C ALA A 133 10.46 -28.82 18.57
N LEU A 134 10.55 -29.97 17.87
CA LEU A 134 9.85 -30.14 16.58
C LEU A 134 8.34 -29.89 16.72
N LYS A 135 7.71 -30.48 17.74
CA LYS A 135 6.28 -30.29 18.02
C LYS A 135 5.93 -28.85 18.39
N GLN A 136 6.76 -28.19 19.21
CA GLN A 136 6.51 -26.80 19.58
C GLN A 136 6.66 -25.87 18.37
N LEU A 137 7.61 -26.15 17.48
CA LEU A 137 7.81 -25.39 16.26
C LEU A 137 6.69 -25.58 15.24
N SER A 138 6.12 -26.78 15.11
CA SER A 138 4.95 -27.00 14.25
C SER A 138 3.71 -26.28 14.76
N ASP A 139 3.58 -26.15 16.08
CA ASP A 139 2.46 -25.47 16.73
C ASP A 139 2.67 -23.94 16.85
N PHE A 140 3.80 -23.41 16.35
CA PHE A 140 4.23 -22.01 16.55
C PHE A 140 4.23 -21.58 18.03
N LYS A 141 4.50 -22.52 18.94
CA LYS A 141 4.56 -22.29 20.39
C LYS A 141 5.98 -21.94 20.82
N TYR A 142 6.08 -21.26 21.96
CA TYR A 142 7.36 -21.03 22.61
C TYR A 142 8.06 -22.35 22.94
N CYS A 143 9.34 -22.42 22.57
CA CYS A 143 10.24 -23.52 22.86
C CYS A 143 11.51 -22.94 23.48
N PRO A 144 11.92 -23.38 24.69
CA PRO A 144 13.16 -22.93 25.31
C PRO A 144 14.37 -23.14 24.41
N LEU A 145 15.31 -22.19 24.41
CA LEU A 145 16.52 -22.24 23.60
C LEU A 145 17.42 -23.42 23.95
N TRP A 146 17.31 -23.95 25.17
CA TRP A 146 18.04 -25.15 25.58
C TRP A 146 17.86 -26.32 24.59
N TYR A 147 16.68 -26.47 23.98
CA TYR A 147 16.44 -27.55 23.01
C TYR A 147 17.24 -27.42 21.71
N PHE A 148 17.80 -26.24 21.45
CA PHE A 148 18.63 -25.93 20.29
C PHE A 148 20.12 -26.00 20.61
N THR A 149 20.49 -26.50 21.79
CA THR A 149 21.88 -26.70 22.20
C THR A 149 22.42 -28.08 21.79
N LYS A 150 23.75 -28.23 21.77
CA LYS A 150 24.40 -29.53 21.58
C LYS A 150 23.99 -30.57 22.63
N MET A 151 23.69 -30.14 23.86
CA MET A 151 23.27 -31.03 24.95
C MET A 151 21.92 -31.70 24.63
N SER A 152 20.96 -30.89 24.18
CA SER A 152 19.67 -31.39 23.70
C SER A 152 19.83 -32.30 22.49
N ALA A 153 20.74 -32.00 21.56
CA ALA A 153 20.99 -32.86 20.40
C ALA A 153 21.56 -34.24 20.77
N MET A 154 22.42 -34.32 21.78
CA MET A 154 22.90 -35.61 22.32
C MET A 154 21.75 -36.39 22.96
N GLU A 155 20.89 -35.73 23.73
CA GLU A 155 19.71 -36.35 24.32
C GLU A 155 18.74 -36.84 23.24
N ALA A 156 18.48 -36.02 22.21
CA ALA A 156 17.66 -36.37 21.07
C ALA A 156 18.22 -37.58 20.31
N SER A 157 19.53 -37.64 20.10
CA SER A 157 20.18 -38.80 19.48
C SER A 157 20.00 -40.07 20.30
N SER A 158 20.14 -40.00 21.63
CA SER A 158 19.85 -41.14 22.51
C SER A 158 18.40 -41.57 22.42
N ILE A 159 17.44 -40.63 22.36
CA ILE A 159 16.02 -40.93 22.21
C ILE A 159 15.78 -41.65 20.89
N VAL A 160 16.26 -41.11 19.78
CA VAL A 160 16.09 -41.71 18.43
C VAL A 160 16.71 -43.11 18.36
N ASN A 161 17.89 -43.31 18.93
CA ASN A 161 18.56 -44.62 18.95
C ASN A 161 17.85 -45.63 19.88
N SER A 162 17.18 -45.17 20.92
CA SER A 162 16.39 -46.01 21.83
C SER A 162 15.00 -46.36 21.30
N LEU A 163 14.52 -45.65 20.28
CA LEU A 163 13.17 -45.76 19.76
C LEU A 163 13.11 -46.75 18.59
N ALA A 164 12.98 -48.04 18.88
CA ALA A 164 12.53 -48.99 17.85
C ALA A 164 11.05 -48.70 17.52
N PRO A 165 10.65 -48.70 16.23
CA PRO A 165 9.36 -48.18 15.77
C PRO A 165 8.13 -48.86 16.40
N ASP A 166 8.28 -50.09 16.91
CA ASP A 166 7.20 -50.89 17.52
C ASP A 166 7.31 -51.02 19.06
N THR A 167 8.06 -50.15 19.75
CA THR A 167 8.28 -50.28 21.20
C THR A 167 7.33 -49.39 22.01
N LEU A 168 6.54 -49.98 22.90
CA LEU A 168 5.74 -49.27 23.90
C LEU A 168 6.58 -49.07 25.18
N ASN A 169 6.68 -47.83 25.66
CA ASN A 169 7.39 -47.53 26.90
C ASN A 169 6.47 -47.79 28.09
N LEU A 170 6.95 -48.58 29.06
CA LEU A 170 6.26 -48.82 30.32
C LEU A 170 6.63 -47.72 31.32
N GLN A 171 5.65 -46.92 31.74
CA GLN A 171 5.85 -45.87 32.74
C GLN A 171 5.03 -46.15 34.00
N GLN A 172 5.71 -46.10 35.15
CA GLN A 172 5.10 -46.14 36.47
C GLN A 172 4.76 -44.72 36.94
N ASP A 173 3.53 -44.53 37.39
CA ASP A 173 3.09 -43.31 38.08
C ASP A 173 3.64 -43.30 39.51
N SER A 174 4.40 -42.26 39.86
CA SER A 174 5.05 -42.12 41.17
C SER A 174 4.05 -41.92 42.32
N GLY A 175 2.79 -41.54 42.03
CA GLY A 175 1.76 -41.32 43.04
C GLY A 175 0.88 -42.54 43.33
N SER A 176 0.46 -43.28 42.30
CA SER A 176 -0.43 -44.44 42.46
C SER A 176 0.26 -45.81 42.29
N GLY A 177 1.50 -45.84 41.82
CA GLY A 177 2.20 -47.08 41.46
C GLY A 177 1.64 -47.79 40.22
N SER A 178 0.69 -47.17 39.52
CA SER A 178 0.08 -47.76 38.32
C SER A 178 1.06 -47.77 37.15
N LEU A 179 1.11 -48.89 36.42
CA LEU A 179 1.93 -49.06 35.22
C LEU A 179 1.08 -48.79 33.98
N SER A 180 1.53 -47.87 33.12
CA SER A 180 0.87 -47.53 31.87
C SER A 180 1.81 -47.73 30.68
N PHE A 181 1.29 -48.29 29.58
CA PHE A 181 1.98 -48.36 28.31
C PHE A 181 1.72 -47.07 27.54
N GLN A 182 2.76 -46.31 27.24
CA GLN A 182 2.65 -45.12 26.42
C GLN A 182 3.28 -45.37 25.05
N ALA A 183 2.52 -45.03 24.00
CA ALA A 183 3.09 -44.89 22.68
C ALA A 183 4.23 -43.85 22.75
N PRO A 184 5.35 -44.08 22.07
CA PRO A 184 6.52 -43.20 22.11
C PRO A 184 6.26 -41.77 21.61
N SER A 185 5.09 -41.51 21.03
CA SER A 185 4.63 -40.20 20.56
C SER A 185 4.20 -39.22 21.66
N THR A 186 4.18 -39.63 22.95
CA THR A 186 3.96 -38.67 24.05
C THR A 186 5.26 -37.93 24.33
N VAL A 187 5.57 -36.98 23.45
CA VAL A 187 6.78 -36.18 23.52
C VAL A 187 6.73 -35.27 24.76
N LYS A 188 7.43 -35.68 25.82
CA LYS A 188 7.54 -34.94 27.07
C LYS A 188 8.71 -33.95 27.00
N PRO A 189 8.61 -32.80 27.69
CA PRO A 189 9.77 -31.94 27.89
C PRO A 189 10.84 -32.69 28.68
N SER A 190 12.10 -32.57 28.24
CA SER A 190 13.25 -33.07 28.99
C SER A 190 13.31 -32.49 30.41
N LYS A 191 13.69 -33.33 31.38
CA LYS A 191 13.97 -32.90 32.77
C LYS A 191 15.24 -32.06 32.87
N ASN A 192 16.12 -32.14 31.86
CA ASN A 192 17.37 -31.39 31.80
C ASN A 192 17.17 -30.02 31.14
N ALA A 193 15.96 -29.69 30.68
CA ALA A 193 15.68 -28.44 30.00
C ALA A 193 15.88 -27.26 30.96
N LEU A 194 16.87 -26.43 30.65
CA LEU A 194 17.16 -25.21 31.39
C LEU A 194 16.35 -24.04 30.84
N PRO A 195 15.92 -23.09 31.70
CA PRO A 195 15.35 -21.82 31.23
C PRO A 195 16.43 -20.98 30.54
N ASP A 196 16.01 -20.14 29.59
CA ASP A 196 16.94 -19.37 28.73
C ASP A 196 17.93 -18.50 29.53
N LYS A 197 17.53 -18.02 30.72
CA LYS A 197 18.35 -17.21 31.63
C LYS A 197 19.50 -17.98 32.30
N GLU A 198 19.41 -19.31 32.38
CA GLU A 198 20.43 -20.18 32.98
C GLU A 198 21.42 -20.70 31.95
N LEU A 199 21.19 -20.40 30.66
CA LEU A 199 22.15 -20.71 29.61
C LEU A 199 23.35 -19.78 29.70
N SER A 200 24.55 -20.35 29.63
CA SER A 200 25.76 -19.55 29.42
C SER A 200 25.67 -18.79 28.09
N TRP A 201 26.41 -17.69 27.96
CA TRP A 201 26.43 -16.89 26.74
C TRP A 201 26.77 -17.72 25.48
N SER A 202 27.71 -18.66 25.60
CA SER A 202 28.09 -19.56 24.51
C SER A 202 26.95 -20.50 24.11
N GLN A 203 26.26 -21.09 25.10
CA GLN A 203 25.09 -21.94 24.84
C GLN A 203 23.93 -21.15 24.24
N PHE A 204 23.65 -19.96 24.76
CA PHE A 204 22.64 -19.06 24.22
C PHE A 204 22.95 -18.67 22.77
N SER A 205 24.20 -18.28 22.50
CA SER A 205 24.65 -17.85 21.17
C SER A 205 24.55 -18.96 20.12
N TYR A 206 24.97 -20.16 20.51
CA TYR A 206 24.80 -21.35 19.68
C TYR A 206 23.32 -21.67 19.45
N ALA A 207 22.52 -21.67 20.54
CA ALA A 207 21.12 -22.05 20.49
C ALA A 207 20.27 -21.12 19.62
N PHE A 208 20.45 -19.80 19.71
CA PHE A 208 19.65 -18.89 18.88
C PHE A 208 20.06 -18.98 17.40
N ALA A 209 21.34 -19.16 17.09
CA ALA A 209 21.81 -19.35 15.73
C ALA A 209 21.21 -20.62 15.12
N TRP A 210 21.19 -21.71 15.90
CA TRP A 210 20.55 -22.96 15.51
C TRP A 210 19.03 -22.81 15.39
N PHE A 211 18.37 -22.15 16.33
CA PHE A 211 16.94 -21.83 16.28
C PHE A 211 16.56 -21.11 14.98
N LEU A 212 17.28 -20.03 14.62
CA LEU A 212 17.01 -19.26 13.40
C LEU A 212 17.14 -20.12 12.14
N ARG A 213 18.13 -21.02 12.09
CA ARG A 213 18.28 -21.98 10.99
C ARG A 213 17.09 -22.94 10.92
N VAL A 214 16.69 -23.51 12.06
CA VAL A 214 15.59 -24.48 12.13
C VAL A 214 14.25 -23.84 11.73
N VAL A 215 13.90 -22.67 12.25
CA VAL A 215 12.63 -21.99 11.86
C VAL A 215 12.61 -21.60 10.39
N ASN A 216 13.77 -21.28 9.81
CA ASN A 216 13.90 -21.02 8.39
C ASN A 216 13.67 -22.30 7.57
N THR A 217 14.23 -23.44 7.98
CA THR A 217 13.95 -24.74 7.34
C THR A 217 12.51 -25.22 7.52
N ALA A 218 11.86 -24.82 8.63
CA ALA A 218 10.45 -25.09 8.90
C ALA A 218 9.49 -24.13 8.17
N ASN A 219 10.01 -23.28 7.27
CA ASN A 219 9.25 -22.36 6.42
C ASN A 219 8.36 -21.38 7.20
N TRP A 220 8.84 -20.91 8.36
CA TRP A 220 8.17 -19.85 9.11
C TRP A 220 8.10 -18.54 8.28
N PRO A 221 7.12 -17.65 8.53
CA PRO A 221 7.03 -16.38 7.82
C PRO A 221 8.32 -15.56 7.96
N LYS A 222 8.82 -15.02 6.83
CA LYS A 222 10.08 -14.25 6.80
C LYS A 222 10.09 -13.08 7.78
N SER A 223 8.94 -12.42 7.96
CA SER A 223 8.77 -11.33 8.92
C SER A 223 9.03 -11.79 10.36
N THR A 224 8.53 -12.97 10.74
CA THR A 224 8.75 -13.58 12.06
C THR A 224 10.22 -13.92 12.26
N ILE A 225 10.88 -14.50 11.25
CA ILE A 225 12.32 -14.83 11.32
C ILE A 225 13.15 -13.55 11.49
N GLN A 226 12.83 -12.48 10.74
CA GLN A 226 13.50 -11.18 10.85
C GLN A 226 13.29 -10.54 12.22
N MET A 227 12.09 -10.65 12.80
CA MET A 227 11.80 -10.16 14.15
C MET A 227 12.69 -10.86 15.18
N PHE A 228 12.76 -12.20 15.16
CA PHE A 228 13.64 -12.95 16.07
C PHE A 228 15.11 -12.63 15.85
N ALA A 229 15.58 -12.58 14.59
CA ALA A 229 16.96 -12.24 14.28
C ALA A 229 17.34 -10.85 14.81
N SER A 230 16.45 -9.86 14.66
CA SER A 230 16.65 -8.50 15.18
C SER A 230 16.67 -8.48 16.71
N MET A 231 15.77 -9.24 17.36
CA MET A 231 15.75 -9.38 18.81
C MET A 231 17.08 -9.97 19.34
N PHE A 232 17.53 -11.10 18.78
CA PHE A 232 18.79 -11.73 19.20
C PHE A 232 19.99 -10.81 18.95
N LEU A 233 20.04 -10.13 17.81
CA LEU A 233 21.09 -9.17 17.52
C LEU A 233 21.11 -8.04 18.57
N ASN A 234 19.94 -7.46 18.89
CA ASN A 234 19.86 -6.42 19.91
C ASN A 234 20.31 -6.90 21.28
N LEU A 235 19.99 -8.16 21.65
CA LEU A 235 20.49 -8.77 22.90
C LEU A 235 22.02 -8.96 22.87
N THR A 236 22.62 -9.26 21.71
CA THR A 236 24.09 -9.39 21.57
C THR A 236 24.82 -8.05 21.55
N LEU A 237 24.15 -6.97 21.15
CA LEU A 237 24.72 -5.63 21.06
C LEU A 237 24.50 -4.79 22.34
N HIS A 238 23.62 -5.24 23.24
CA HIS A 238 23.38 -4.55 24.50
C HIS A 238 24.66 -4.56 25.34
N SER A 239 25.21 -3.39 25.66
CA SER A 239 26.31 -3.26 26.60
C SER A 239 25.84 -3.68 27.99
N PHE A 240 26.55 -4.61 28.63
CA PHE A 240 26.32 -5.00 30.02
C PHE A 240 26.55 -3.85 30.99
#